data_AF-A0A250JAD9-F1
#
_entry.id   AF-A0A250JAD9-F1
#
_cell.length_a   1.000
_cell.length_b   1.000
_cell.length_c   1.000
_cell.angle_alpha   90.00
_cell.angle_beta   90.00
_cell.angle_gamma   90.00
#
_symmetry.space_group_name_H-M   'P 1'
#
loop_
_entity.id
_entity.type
_entity.pdbx_description
1 polymer ?
#
loop_
_entity_poly.entity_id
_entity_poly.type
_entity_poly.pdbx_seq_one_letter_code
_entity_poly.pdbx_strand_id
1 'polypeptide(L)'
;MQTVPKRSSVEKVIVGALTCLMTAAGFGCASRTKEASAPPPAPQQTTLNPSNVEQPPEADQGPGQDPRSAIPPPDEKPLTPDEIERAVNPSPTDLARAAQPGFIADTSRPFNEYVWLTSHNAFSWGADSGGIGSNQEMSPFYQLARGVRGLMFDIHGSDVLLCHGICYPNSRSLAEEFKLSVMPTLTLNRNAIITVFLEDYTNRADLTRALGSIPNLATYTFKPTTWSSQKQWPTLGELLTANQRLFLITNKSQNAGDHQTGSGTVHLIYDQNLNVENTYNLGDLVTSHDYSCDTRWNSIPLDTVAASSTYHGWPRLFVMNHFHKIPYPLHGDTDNRFDKLLDRDQSYCRPKANRRPNFIALDQINRGDATEYVEWQNNGGVIFHEGNDGTQDIVCGFATTIARTIDLQSSDEERLGCENDEARSLVLSGVKKGVRITLYDSPSGNREDDWYFIEVKRDIGMNERVVVPSFEESKDTSDYRAVYLRNNGLNGKVSRIRVEPQAGDMFADAAVVLYEGNNASQNIVCTLPLTTSQLVKFKSNSYGCDNDEARSAKIVIAKAGTTLTVYDDPNGGTGDDYTTIYVKQDILQPRVIGTFQSSFEDSFLKVTFKNHNGLDGKVSSARIQR
;
A
#
# COMPACT_ATOMS: atom_id res chain seq x y z
N MET A 1 38.01 11.42 -9.31
CA MET A 1 38.35 10.41 -8.29
C MET A 1 37.29 10.48 -7.22
N GLN A 2 36.22 9.72 -7.40
CA GLN A 2 35.04 9.70 -6.54
C GLN A 2 35.04 8.37 -5.77
N THR A 3 34.87 8.50 -4.46
CA THR A 3 34.79 7.41 -3.49
C THR A 3 33.41 6.76 -3.55
N VAL A 4 33.40 5.44 -3.77
CA VAL A 4 32.23 4.56 -3.73
C VAL A 4 31.81 4.32 -2.28
N PRO A 5 30.52 4.41 -1.89
CA PRO A 5 30.09 4.03 -0.55
C PRO A 5 29.94 2.51 -0.42
N LYS A 6 30.29 2.00 0.76
CA LYS A 6 30.29 0.59 1.16
C LYS A 6 28.86 0.08 1.40
N ARG A 7 28.57 -1.11 0.85
CA ARG A 7 27.36 -1.91 1.13
C ARG A 7 27.36 -2.42 2.58
N SER A 8 26.17 -2.47 3.20
CA SER A 8 25.94 -2.98 4.55
C SER A 8 26.01 -4.51 4.63
N SER A 9 26.28 -5.04 5.82
CA SER A 9 26.72 -6.42 6.08
C SER A 9 25.62 -7.50 6.05
N VAL A 10 24.49 -7.27 5.37
CA VAL A 10 23.39 -8.25 5.27
C VAL A 10 23.35 -8.99 3.93
N GLU A 11 24.03 -8.48 2.89
CA GLU A 11 24.10 -9.12 1.55
C GLU A 11 25.08 -10.31 1.43
N LYS A 12 25.83 -10.69 2.48
CA LYS A 12 26.92 -11.68 2.37
C LYS A 12 26.60 -13.10 2.84
N VAL A 13 25.40 -13.38 3.37
CA VAL A 13 25.09 -14.70 3.97
C VAL A 13 24.17 -15.58 3.10
N ILE A 14 23.57 -15.05 2.03
CA ILE A 14 22.64 -15.83 1.17
C ILE A 14 23.28 -16.33 -0.15
N VAL A 15 24.51 -15.93 -0.47
CA VAL A 15 25.15 -16.25 -1.78
C VAL A 15 25.95 -17.58 -1.80
N GLY A 16 25.89 -18.38 -0.73
CA GLY A 16 26.74 -19.57 -0.58
C GLY A 16 26.15 -20.93 -0.96
N ALA A 17 24.82 -21.05 -1.15
CA ALA A 17 24.15 -22.36 -1.13
C ALA A 17 23.33 -22.74 -2.37
N LEU A 18 23.45 -22.01 -3.49
CA LEU A 18 22.71 -22.31 -4.72
C LEU A 18 23.63 -22.37 -5.95
N THR A 19 24.58 -23.31 -5.96
CA THR A 19 25.37 -23.62 -7.16
C THR A 19 25.75 -25.10 -7.26
N CYS A 20 24.89 -26.00 -6.77
CA CYS A 20 25.16 -27.44 -6.86
C CYS A 20 23.89 -28.27 -6.98
N LEU A 21 23.07 -28.00 -7.99
CA LEU A 21 22.01 -28.89 -8.48
C LEU A 21 21.51 -28.32 -9.80
N MET A 22 22.21 -28.58 -10.91
CA MET A 22 21.70 -28.65 -12.29
C MET A 22 22.89 -28.77 -13.26
N THR A 23 23.50 -29.95 -13.36
CA THR A 23 24.19 -30.40 -14.59
C THR A 23 24.32 -31.91 -14.56
N ALA A 24 23.31 -32.60 -15.07
CA ALA A 24 23.40 -34.00 -15.48
C ALA A 24 22.82 -34.15 -16.88
N ALA A 25 23.55 -33.63 -17.87
CA ALA A 25 23.41 -34.03 -19.27
C ALA A 25 24.77 -33.83 -19.93
N GLY A 26 25.47 -34.94 -20.19
CA GLY A 26 26.81 -34.92 -20.75
C GLY A 26 26.82 -34.61 -22.24
N PHE A 27 27.84 -33.89 -22.69
CA PHE A 27 28.54 -34.12 -23.96
C PHE A 27 29.96 -33.56 -23.81
N GLY A 28 30.94 -34.38 -24.15
CA GLY A 28 32.37 -34.07 -23.99
C GLY A 28 32.98 -33.35 -25.18
N CYS A 29 34.08 -32.64 -24.92
CA CYS A 29 35.20 -32.48 -25.85
C CYS A 29 36.49 -32.17 -25.08
N ALA A 30 37.59 -32.74 -25.56
CA ALA A 30 38.89 -32.82 -24.89
C ALA A 30 39.89 -31.74 -25.34
N SER A 31 40.72 -31.33 -24.37
CA SER A 31 42.15 -30.95 -24.42
C SER A 31 42.60 -29.68 -25.17
N ARG A 32 43.31 -28.77 -24.47
CA ARG A 32 44.79 -28.68 -24.39
C ARG A 32 45.30 -27.49 -23.53
N THR A 33 46.14 -27.81 -22.52
CA THR A 33 47.45 -27.21 -22.06
C THR A 33 47.66 -25.68 -22.07
N LYS A 34 48.39 -24.98 -21.17
CA LYS A 34 49.45 -25.22 -20.13
C LYS A 34 49.76 -23.82 -19.49
N GLU A 35 49.95 -23.63 -18.17
CA GLU A 35 51.21 -23.40 -17.41
C GLU A 35 50.74 -22.79 -16.04
N ALA A 36 51.07 -23.23 -14.82
CA ALA A 36 52.29 -23.60 -14.09
C ALA A 36 52.96 -22.44 -13.31
N SER A 37 52.73 -22.38 -11.99
CA SER A 37 53.73 -21.95 -10.98
C SER A 37 53.31 -22.39 -9.56
N ALA A 38 54.21 -23.07 -8.85
CA ALA A 38 54.04 -23.78 -7.57
C ALA A 38 54.57 -22.98 -6.35
N PRO A 39 54.31 -23.43 -5.09
CA PRO A 39 54.27 -22.62 -3.85
C PRO A 39 55.46 -22.86 -2.87
N PRO A 40 55.52 -22.15 -1.72
CA PRO A 40 55.70 -22.82 -0.40
C PRO A 40 55.14 -22.03 0.82
N PRO A 41 55.29 -22.46 2.11
CA PRO A 41 55.29 -23.80 2.73
C PRO A 41 54.28 -23.96 3.91
N ALA A 42 54.12 -25.17 4.45
CA ALA A 42 53.40 -25.48 5.71
C ALA A 42 54.35 -25.52 6.93
N PRO A 43 53.87 -25.21 8.15
CA PRO A 43 53.56 -26.25 9.16
C PRO A 43 52.32 -25.85 10.03
N GLN A 44 51.63 -26.65 10.84
CA GLN A 44 51.96 -27.83 11.67
C GLN A 44 50.62 -28.46 12.14
N GLN A 45 50.54 -29.79 12.25
CA GLN A 45 49.42 -30.48 12.89
C GLN A 45 49.61 -30.50 14.41
N THR A 46 48.61 -30.05 15.17
CA THR A 46 48.41 -30.41 16.58
C THR A 46 47.01 -30.99 16.75
N THR A 47 46.97 -32.26 17.12
CA THR A 47 45.79 -33.04 17.51
C THR A 47 45.25 -32.55 18.86
N LEU A 48 43.95 -32.26 18.93
CA LEU A 48 43.24 -32.13 20.22
C LEU A 48 41.95 -32.98 20.21
N ASN A 49 41.81 -33.70 21.32
CA ASN A 49 40.87 -34.76 21.64
C ASN A 49 39.53 -34.17 22.13
N PRO A 50 38.34 -34.68 21.75
CA PRO A 50 37.07 -34.07 22.12
C PRO A 50 36.56 -34.68 23.43
N SER A 51 36.88 -34.06 24.57
CA SER A 51 36.18 -34.26 25.85
C SER A 51 36.48 -33.08 26.77
N ASN A 52 35.42 -32.45 27.26
CA ASN A 52 35.34 -31.30 28.19
C ASN A 52 35.28 -29.90 27.55
N VAL A 53 34.06 -29.47 27.24
CA VAL A 53 33.62 -28.08 27.44
C VAL A 53 32.21 -28.12 28.03
N GLU A 54 32.03 -27.45 29.17
CA GLU A 54 30.79 -27.26 29.92
C GLU A 54 29.68 -26.59 29.09
N GLN A 55 28.44 -27.03 29.29
CA GLN A 55 27.23 -26.41 28.75
C GLN A 55 26.92 -25.07 29.45
N PRO A 56 26.63 -23.99 28.71
CA PRO A 56 25.88 -22.84 29.21
C PRO A 56 24.36 -23.14 29.20
N PRO A 57 23.56 -22.44 30.03
CA PRO A 57 22.17 -22.80 30.31
C PRO A 57 21.21 -22.56 29.14
N GLU A 58 20.23 -23.45 29.02
CA GLU A 58 19.10 -23.40 28.08
C GLU A 58 18.27 -22.12 28.26
N ALA A 59 18.19 -21.33 27.20
CA ALA A 59 17.08 -20.41 26.98
C ALA A 59 16.25 -20.98 25.82
N ASP A 60 15.02 -21.34 26.16
CA ASP A 60 13.94 -21.91 25.35
C ASP A 60 13.82 -21.23 23.96
N GLN A 61 14.18 -21.97 22.90
CA GLN A 61 13.84 -21.64 21.52
C GLN A 61 12.91 -22.72 20.98
N GLY A 62 11.60 -22.45 21.02
CA GLY A 62 10.62 -23.16 20.22
C GLY A 62 10.94 -23.06 18.72
N PRO A 63 10.38 -23.95 17.88
CA PRO A 63 10.79 -24.04 16.49
C PRO A 63 10.34 -22.78 15.73
N GLY A 64 11.32 -21.93 15.38
CA GLY A 64 11.14 -20.85 14.42
C GLY A 64 10.86 -21.42 13.05
N GLN A 65 9.58 -21.42 12.66
CA GLN A 65 9.18 -21.46 11.25
C GLN A 65 9.41 -20.08 10.64
N ASP A 66 9.97 -20.04 9.43
CA ASP A 66 9.98 -18.85 8.58
C ASP A 66 8.53 -18.34 8.40
N PRO A 67 8.21 -17.09 8.79
CA PRO A 67 6.85 -16.54 8.69
C PRO A 67 6.36 -16.42 7.24
N ARG A 68 7.24 -16.51 6.23
CA ARG A 68 6.86 -16.52 4.81
C ARG A 68 6.43 -17.90 4.29
N SER A 69 6.49 -18.93 5.14
CA SER A 69 6.09 -20.32 4.82
C SER A 69 4.73 -20.73 5.35
N ALA A 70 3.94 -19.81 5.89
CA ALA A 70 2.55 -20.08 6.26
C ALA A 70 1.64 -20.09 5.00
N ILE A 71 1.98 -20.92 4.01
CA ILE A 71 1.10 -21.25 2.90
C ILE A 71 0.32 -22.50 3.33
N PRO A 72 -1.01 -22.42 3.55
CA PRO A 72 -1.81 -23.62 3.72
C PRO A 72 -1.74 -24.46 2.42
N PRO A 73 -1.64 -25.79 2.48
CA PRO A 73 -1.81 -26.66 1.30
C PRO A 73 -3.22 -26.51 0.69
N PRO A 74 -3.44 -26.98 -0.55
CA PRO A 74 -4.46 -26.53 -1.52
C PRO A 74 -5.93 -26.90 -1.21
N ASP A 75 -6.22 -27.38 0.01
CA ASP A 75 -7.59 -27.64 0.44
C ASP A 75 -8.16 -26.39 1.12
N GLU A 76 -8.43 -25.35 0.32
CA GLU A 76 -9.35 -24.31 0.76
C GLU A 76 -10.71 -24.96 0.99
N LYS A 77 -11.06 -25.15 2.26
CA LYS A 77 -12.43 -25.51 2.67
C LYS A 77 -13.39 -24.56 1.92
N PRO A 78 -14.47 -25.07 1.31
CA PRO A 78 -15.45 -24.21 0.66
C PRO A 78 -15.87 -23.08 1.60
N LEU A 79 -15.67 -21.84 1.16
CA LEU A 79 -16.10 -20.67 1.90
C LEU A 79 -17.61 -20.75 2.14
N THR A 80 -18.01 -20.37 3.35
CA THR A 80 -19.42 -20.15 3.65
C THR A 80 -19.96 -18.96 2.85
N PRO A 81 -21.26 -18.90 2.57
CA PRO A 81 -21.86 -17.74 1.89
C PRO A 81 -21.51 -16.40 2.53
N ASP A 82 -21.44 -16.33 3.86
CA ASP A 82 -21.08 -15.11 4.60
C ASP A 82 -19.59 -14.73 4.42
N GLU A 83 -18.70 -15.72 4.30
CA GLU A 83 -17.29 -15.46 4.00
C GLU A 83 -17.10 -14.97 2.56
N ILE A 84 -17.83 -15.55 1.61
CA ILE A 84 -17.87 -15.08 0.21
C ILE A 84 -18.37 -13.65 0.16
N GLU A 85 -19.48 -13.34 0.84
CA GLU A 85 -20.05 -12.00 0.88
C GLU A 85 -19.06 -10.98 1.46
N ARG A 86 -18.44 -11.28 2.62
CA ARG A 86 -17.44 -10.38 3.23
C ARG A 86 -16.20 -10.18 2.37
N ALA A 87 -15.73 -11.24 1.71
CA ALA A 87 -14.55 -11.18 0.84
C ALA A 87 -14.79 -10.29 -0.40
N VAL A 88 -16.02 -10.28 -0.90
CA VAL A 88 -16.39 -9.57 -2.13
C VAL A 88 -16.95 -8.16 -1.84
N ASN A 89 -17.54 -7.96 -0.67
CA ASN A 89 -18.06 -6.69 -0.15
C ASN A 89 -17.43 -6.38 1.23
N PRO A 90 -16.16 -5.92 1.26
CA PRO A 90 -15.46 -5.63 2.51
C PRO A 90 -16.16 -4.52 3.30
N SER A 91 -16.29 -4.71 4.62
CA SER A 91 -16.77 -3.68 5.53
C SER A 91 -15.75 -2.54 5.65
N PRO A 92 -16.12 -1.36 6.17
CA PRO A 92 -15.14 -0.29 6.45
C PRO A 92 -13.96 -0.75 7.32
N THR A 93 -14.19 -1.70 8.23
CA THR A 93 -13.12 -2.29 9.06
C THR A 93 -12.18 -3.16 8.23
N ASP A 94 -12.70 -3.91 7.26
CA ASP A 94 -11.88 -4.75 6.37
C ASP A 94 -11.07 -3.86 5.41
N LEU A 95 -11.68 -2.80 4.88
CA LEU A 95 -10.98 -1.79 4.06
C LEU A 95 -9.83 -1.12 4.82
N ALA A 96 -9.99 -0.95 6.14
CA ALA A 96 -8.99 -0.30 6.98
C ALA A 96 -7.76 -1.17 7.27
N ARG A 97 -7.87 -2.50 7.14
CA ARG A 97 -6.84 -3.47 7.53
C ARG A 97 -5.85 -3.85 6.44
N ALA A 98 -6.22 -3.69 5.18
CA ALA A 98 -5.41 -4.06 4.03
C ALA A 98 -5.64 -3.09 2.86
N ALA A 99 -4.73 -3.08 1.90
CA ALA A 99 -4.93 -2.36 0.65
C ALA A 99 -6.08 -2.96 -0.17
N GLN A 100 -6.78 -2.11 -0.90
CA GLN A 100 -8.02 -2.40 -1.61
C GLN A 100 -7.96 -1.80 -3.01
N PRO A 101 -7.17 -2.39 -3.93
CA PRO A 101 -6.99 -1.85 -5.28
C PRO A 101 -8.29 -1.78 -6.09
N GLY A 102 -9.31 -2.57 -5.71
CA GLY A 102 -10.63 -2.56 -6.32
C GLY A 102 -11.59 -1.50 -5.76
N PHE A 103 -11.23 -0.77 -4.70
CA PHE A 103 -12.02 0.34 -4.16
C PHE A 103 -11.73 1.62 -4.94
N ILE A 104 -12.78 2.30 -5.40
CA ILE A 104 -12.68 3.53 -6.20
C ILE A 104 -13.56 4.62 -5.56
N ALA A 105 -12.93 5.64 -5.00
CA ALA A 105 -13.62 6.75 -4.34
C ALA A 105 -14.35 7.68 -5.34
N ASP A 106 -13.75 7.92 -6.51
CA ASP A 106 -14.31 8.76 -7.57
C ASP A 106 -14.58 7.91 -8.81
N THR A 107 -15.86 7.64 -9.08
CA THR A 107 -16.34 6.87 -10.24
C THR A 107 -16.73 7.75 -11.44
N SER A 108 -16.52 9.06 -11.36
CA SER A 108 -16.92 10.01 -12.41
C SER A 108 -15.94 10.10 -13.59
N ARG A 109 -14.75 9.49 -13.47
CA ARG A 109 -13.73 9.52 -14.52
C ARG A 109 -14.02 8.47 -15.61
N PRO A 110 -13.61 8.71 -16.87
CA PRO A 110 -13.64 7.71 -17.93
C PRO A 110 -12.94 6.41 -17.54
N PHE A 111 -13.44 5.25 -18.00
CA PHE A 111 -12.87 3.93 -17.67
C PHE A 111 -11.36 3.81 -17.97
N ASN A 112 -10.90 4.45 -19.04
CA ASN A 112 -9.49 4.46 -19.44
C ASN A 112 -8.58 5.33 -18.56
N GLU A 113 -9.08 5.90 -17.47
CA GLU A 113 -8.28 6.64 -16.50
C GLU A 113 -7.99 5.86 -15.21
N TYR A 114 -8.52 4.65 -15.07
CA TYR A 114 -8.25 3.78 -13.93
C TYR A 114 -7.14 2.77 -14.24
N VAL A 115 -6.49 2.32 -13.17
CA VAL A 115 -5.49 1.26 -13.16
C VAL A 115 -6.07 0.04 -12.48
N TRP A 116 -5.94 -1.14 -13.07
CA TRP A 116 -6.51 -2.39 -12.57
C TRP A 116 -5.41 -3.41 -12.34
N LEU A 117 -5.32 -3.90 -11.11
CA LEU A 117 -4.48 -5.04 -10.78
C LEU A 117 -4.97 -6.25 -11.57
N THR A 118 -4.04 -6.90 -12.27
CA THR A 118 -4.33 -7.99 -13.21
C THR A 118 -3.48 -9.20 -12.89
N SER A 119 -4.10 -10.36 -12.76
CA SER A 119 -3.40 -11.62 -12.52
C SER A 119 -3.04 -12.29 -13.84
N HIS A 120 -1.75 -12.47 -14.10
CA HIS A 120 -1.24 -13.28 -15.21
C HIS A 120 -1.50 -14.76 -14.94
N ASN A 121 -1.98 -15.49 -15.94
CA ASN A 121 -2.40 -16.90 -15.82
C ASN A 121 -3.15 -17.17 -14.52
N ALA A 122 -4.20 -16.41 -14.26
CA ALA A 122 -4.91 -16.39 -12.98
C ALA A 122 -5.39 -17.77 -12.53
N PHE A 123 -5.66 -18.67 -13.48
CA PHE A 123 -6.06 -20.06 -13.25
C PHE A 123 -4.93 -20.98 -12.77
N SER A 124 -3.67 -20.59 -12.97
CA SER A 124 -2.46 -21.34 -12.60
C SER A 124 -2.12 -21.08 -11.14
N TRP A 125 -2.79 -21.82 -10.26
CA TRP A 125 -2.61 -21.75 -8.81
C TRP A 125 -2.61 -23.14 -8.17
N GLY A 126 -1.86 -23.29 -7.08
CA GLY A 126 -1.80 -24.53 -6.31
C GLY A 126 -1.22 -25.74 -7.08
N ALA A 127 -1.04 -26.85 -6.36
CA ALA A 127 -0.44 -28.06 -6.92
C ALA A 127 -1.25 -28.65 -8.08
N ASP A 128 -2.57 -28.45 -8.09
CA ASP A 128 -3.49 -29.10 -9.02
C ASP A 128 -3.71 -28.33 -10.32
N SER A 129 -3.54 -26.99 -10.34
CA SER A 129 -3.79 -26.17 -11.53
C SER A 129 -2.53 -25.52 -12.10
N GLY A 130 -1.50 -25.25 -11.30
CA GLY A 130 -0.22 -24.68 -11.76
C GLY A 130 1.04 -25.50 -11.41
N GLY A 131 0.97 -26.41 -10.43
CA GLY A 131 2.09 -27.27 -10.05
C GLY A 131 3.30 -26.51 -9.48
N ILE A 132 4.50 -27.09 -9.62
CA ILE A 132 5.78 -26.44 -9.32
C ILE A 132 6.02 -25.37 -10.41
N GLY A 133 5.72 -24.12 -10.09
CA GLY A 133 5.69 -23.02 -11.07
C GLY A 133 4.29 -22.46 -11.33
N SER A 134 3.40 -22.49 -10.33
CA SER A 134 2.13 -21.77 -10.39
C SER A 134 2.38 -20.26 -10.48
N ASN A 135 1.60 -19.56 -11.32
CA ASN A 135 1.68 -18.11 -11.45
C ASN A 135 1.13 -17.39 -10.21
N GLN A 136 0.16 -18.00 -9.53
CA GLN A 136 -0.51 -17.43 -8.37
C GLN A 136 -0.53 -18.42 -7.19
N GLU A 137 -0.59 -17.91 -5.96
CA GLU A 137 -0.72 -18.72 -4.74
C GLU A 137 -2.17 -18.95 -4.31
N MET A 138 -3.12 -18.25 -4.95
CA MET A 138 -4.53 -18.25 -4.56
C MET A 138 -5.45 -18.41 -5.76
N SER A 139 -6.65 -18.95 -5.53
CA SER A 139 -7.63 -19.16 -6.60
C SER A 139 -8.16 -17.83 -7.17
N PRO A 140 -8.68 -17.80 -8.42
CA PRO A 140 -9.22 -16.57 -9.01
C PRO A 140 -10.31 -15.90 -8.18
N PHE A 141 -11.08 -16.67 -7.40
CA PHE A 141 -12.05 -16.10 -6.45
C PHE A 141 -11.36 -15.21 -5.41
N TYR A 142 -10.32 -15.71 -4.75
CA TYR A 142 -9.57 -14.93 -3.75
C TYR A 142 -8.77 -13.79 -4.37
N GLN A 143 -8.26 -13.95 -5.59
CA GLN A 143 -7.66 -12.85 -6.34
C GLN A 143 -8.65 -11.70 -6.50
N LEU A 144 -9.88 -11.98 -6.98
CA LEU A 144 -10.95 -10.98 -7.13
C LEU A 144 -11.37 -10.37 -5.79
N ALA A 145 -11.43 -11.18 -4.72
CA ALA A 145 -11.71 -10.72 -3.37
C ALA A 145 -10.64 -9.75 -2.83
N ARG A 146 -9.36 -9.97 -3.18
CA ARG A 146 -8.26 -9.03 -2.89
C ARG A 146 -8.23 -7.79 -3.79
N GLY A 147 -9.28 -7.57 -4.58
CA GLY A 147 -9.41 -6.37 -5.39
C GLY A 147 -8.78 -6.46 -6.79
N VAL A 148 -8.31 -7.65 -7.22
CA VAL A 148 -7.95 -7.87 -8.63
C VAL A 148 -9.17 -7.61 -9.51
N ARG A 149 -8.97 -6.94 -10.64
CA ARG A 149 -10.03 -6.61 -11.61
C ARG A 149 -9.68 -7.02 -13.04
N GLY A 150 -8.46 -7.53 -13.27
CA GLY A 150 -8.06 -8.19 -14.51
C GLY A 150 -7.68 -9.65 -14.27
N LEU A 151 -8.12 -10.58 -15.13
CA LEU A 151 -7.72 -11.98 -15.11
C LEU A 151 -7.23 -12.40 -16.50
N MET A 152 -6.06 -13.00 -16.59
CA MET A 152 -5.56 -13.59 -17.84
C MET A 152 -5.73 -15.11 -17.80
N PHE A 153 -6.38 -15.66 -18.82
CA PHE A 153 -6.70 -17.08 -18.93
C PHE A 153 -6.28 -17.64 -20.29
N ASP A 154 -5.63 -18.79 -20.27
CA ASP A 154 -5.30 -19.56 -21.47
C ASP A 154 -6.39 -20.60 -21.68
N ILE A 155 -7.02 -20.61 -22.86
CA ILE A 155 -8.12 -21.54 -23.16
C ILE A 155 -7.78 -22.47 -24.32
N HIS A 156 -8.00 -23.77 -24.11
CA HIS A 156 -7.62 -24.83 -25.04
C HIS A 156 -8.72 -25.88 -25.24
N GLY A 157 -8.66 -26.55 -26.40
CA GLY A 157 -9.49 -27.71 -26.71
C GLY A 157 -10.98 -27.40 -26.94
N SER A 158 -11.75 -28.45 -27.23
CA SER A 158 -13.21 -28.35 -27.48
C SER A 158 -14.03 -28.12 -26.20
N ASP A 159 -13.48 -28.48 -25.04
CA ASP A 159 -14.13 -28.28 -23.75
C ASP A 159 -13.77 -26.92 -23.11
N VAL A 160 -12.97 -26.11 -23.81
CA VAL A 160 -12.55 -24.75 -23.40
C VAL A 160 -11.93 -24.80 -22.00
N LEU A 161 -10.89 -25.64 -21.87
CA LEU A 161 -10.17 -25.88 -20.62
C LEU A 161 -9.13 -24.80 -20.37
N LEU A 162 -8.91 -24.50 -19.08
CA LEU A 162 -7.87 -23.60 -18.59
C LEU A 162 -6.57 -24.39 -18.39
N CYS A 163 -5.57 -24.13 -19.21
CA CYS A 163 -4.25 -24.74 -19.11
C CYS A 163 -3.19 -23.92 -19.88
N HIS A 164 -1.93 -23.95 -19.44
CA HIS A 164 -0.84 -23.30 -20.17
C HIS A 164 -0.10 -24.34 -21.03
N GLY A 165 -0.58 -24.53 -22.26
CA GLY A 165 -0.03 -25.50 -23.22
C GLY A 165 -0.64 -26.90 -23.10
N ILE A 166 -0.27 -27.68 -22.08
CA ILE A 166 -0.80 -29.05 -21.88
C ILE A 166 -1.93 -29.02 -20.84
N CYS A 167 -3.10 -29.50 -21.23
CA CYS A 167 -4.24 -29.65 -20.32
C CYS A 167 -4.19 -30.99 -19.59
N TYR A 168 -4.26 -30.93 -18.26
CA TYR A 168 -4.28 -32.10 -17.39
C TYR A 168 -5.73 -32.58 -17.15
N PRO A 169 -5.96 -33.84 -16.74
CA PRO A 169 -7.32 -34.39 -16.57
C PRO A 169 -8.23 -33.61 -15.59
N ASN A 170 -7.63 -32.84 -14.68
CA ASN A 170 -8.31 -32.00 -13.68
C ASN A 170 -8.35 -30.51 -14.06
N SER A 171 -7.88 -30.14 -15.26
CA SER A 171 -7.98 -28.77 -15.77
C SER A 171 -9.45 -28.34 -15.80
N ARG A 172 -9.75 -27.21 -15.15
CA ARG A 172 -11.10 -26.64 -15.11
C ARG A 172 -11.48 -26.07 -16.45
N SER A 173 -12.77 -26.15 -16.80
CA SER A 173 -13.28 -25.38 -17.94
C SER A 173 -13.41 -23.90 -17.61
N LEU A 174 -13.33 -23.04 -18.63
CA LEU A 174 -13.63 -21.61 -18.53
C LEU A 174 -15.00 -21.37 -17.89
N ALA A 175 -15.99 -22.19 -18.27
CA ALA A 175 -17.35 -22.06 -17.76
C ALA A 175 -17.47 -22.39 -16.27
N GLU A 176 -16.74 -23.38 -15.78
CA GLU A 176 -16.68 -23.70 -14.35
C GLU A 176 -15.98 -22.59 -13.58
N GLU A 177 -14.83 -22.12 -14.07
CA GLU A 177 -14.10 -21.05 -13.38
C GLU A 177 -14.94 -19.77 -13.28
N PHE A 178 -15.64 -19.37 -14.35
CA PHE A 178 -16.57 -18.24 -14.29
C PHE A 178 -17.67 -18.43 -13.24
N LYS A 179 -18.23 -19.64 -13.09
CA LYS A 179 -19.26 -19.93 -12.09
C LYS A 179 -18.72 -19.88 -10.66
N LEU A 180 -17.44 -20.15 -10.46
CA LEU A 180 -16.79 -20.16 -9.15
C LEU A 180 -16.27 -18.79 -8.73
N SER A 181 -15.73 -17.98 -9.66
CA SER A 181 -15.03 -16.74 -9.33
C SER A 181 -15.70 -15.49 -9.88
N VAL A 182 -15.82 -15.37 -11.20
CA VAL A 182 -16.28 -14.14 -11.89
C VAL A 182 -17.75 -13.84 -11.61
N MET A 183 -18.64 -14.83 -11.79
CA MET A 183 -20.09 -14.62 -11.67
C MET A 183 -20.54 -14.34 -10.24
N PRO A 184 -20.03 -15.03 -9.20
CA PRO A 184 -20.29 -14.66 -7.81
C PRO A 184 -19.82 -13.23 -7.51
N THR A 185 -18.61 -12.86 -7.93
CA THR A 185 -18.06 -11.52 -7.69
C THR A 185 -18.96 -10.43 -8.30
N LEU A 186 -19.37 -10.57 -9.56
CA LEU A 186 -20.26 -9.62 -10.21
C LEU A 186 -21.64 -9.57 -9.57
N THR A 187 -22.15 -10.69 -9.07
CA THR A 187 -23.49 -10.77 -8.48
C THR A 187 -23.53 -10.10 -7.12
N LEU A 188 -22.52 -10.34 -6.28
CA LEU A 188 -22.49 -9.85 -4.90
C LEU A 188 -21.95 -8.42 -4.81
N ASN A 189 -20.93 -8.06 -5.58
CA ASN A 189 -20.37 -6.71 -5.60
C ASN A 189 -20.83 -5.93 -6.83
N ARG A 190 -21.73 -4.96 -6.61
CA ARG A 190 -22.24 -4.07 -7.67
C ARG A 190 -21.24 -3.05 -8.19
N ASN A 191 -20.16 -2.81 -7.44
CA ASN A 191 -19.07 -1.90 -7.81
C ASN A 191 -17.92 -2.62 -8.51
N ALA A 192 -17.91 -3.96 -8.55
CA ALA A 192 -16.89 -4.72 -9.27
C ALA A 192 -17.05 -4.59 -10.79
N ILE A 193 -15.97 -4.25 -11.47
CA ILE A 193 -15.81 -4.30 -12.92
C ILE A 193 -14.64 -5.24 -13.24
N ILE A 194 -14.86 -6.25 -14.07
CA ILE A 194 -13.87 -7.31 -14.33
C ILE A 194 -13.52 -7.31 -15.80
N THR A 195 -12.23 -7.42 -16.11
CA THR A 195 -11.71 -7.67 -17.45
C THR A 195 -11.07 -9.04 -17.49
N VAL A 196 -11.52 -9.90 -18.39
CA VAL A 196 -10.92 -11.22 -18.63
C VAL A 196 -10.25 -11.22 -19.99
N PHE A 197 -8.94 -11.43 -19.99
CA PHE A 197 -8.12 -11.59 -21.19
C PHE A 197 -7.99 -13.09 -21.48
N LEU A 198 -8.27 -13.47 -22.72
CA LEU A 198 -8.23 -14.84 -23.21
C LEU A 198 -7.08 -14.98 -24.19
N GLU A 199 -6.08 -15.75 -23.81
CA GLU A 199 -5.14 -16.34 -24.74
C GLU A 199 -5.81 -17.59 -25.35
N ASP A 200 -6.33 -17.43 -26.57
CA ASP A 200 -7.40 -18.26 -27.09
C ASP A 200 -6.94 -19.22 -28.19
N TYR A 201 -6.87 -20.51 -27.85
CA TYR A 201 -6.54 -21.60 -28.76
C TYR A 201 -7.76 -22.41 -29.20
N THR A 202 -8.98 -21.95 -28.89
CA THR A 202 -10.23 -22.68 -29.12
C THR A 202 -10.89 -22.30 -30.44
N ASN A 203 -11.88 -23.07 -30.88
CA ASN A 203 -12.71 -22.72 -32.02
C ASN A 203 -13.97 -21.98 -31.58
N ARG A 204 -14.46 -21.06 -32.42
CA ARG A 204 -15.62 -20.20 -32.11
C ARG A 204 -16.85 -20.96 -31.62
N ALA A 205 -17.17 -22.10 -32.21
CA ALA A 205 -18.34 -22.90 -31.85
C ALA A 205 -18.24 -23.44 -30.42
N ASP A 206 -17.07 -23.93 -30.03
CA ASP A 206 -16.80 -24.46 -28.70
C ASP A 206 -16.82 -23.35 -27.65
N LEU A 207 -16.18 -22.23 -27.94
CA LEU A 207 -16.22 -21.05 -27.08
C LEU A 207 -17.67 -20.52 -26.90
N THR A 208 -18.46 -20.46 -27.98
CA THR A 208 -19.87 -20.06 -27.90
C THR A 208 -20.67 -20.98 -26.98
N ARG A 209 -20.44 -22.29 -27.07
CA ARG A 209 -21.09 -23.29 -26.21
C ARG A 209 -20.69 -23.11 -24.74
N ALA A 210 -19.40 -22.92 -24.46
CA ALA A 210 -18.90 -22.68 -23.10
C ALA A 210 -19.51 -21.40 -22.51
N LEU A 211 -19.45 -20.28 -23.23
CA LEU A 211 -20.04 -19.00 -22.83
C LEU A 211 -21.54 -19.13 -22.55
N GLY A 212 -22.27 -19.86 -23.41
CA GLY A 212 -23.70 -20.08 -23.24
C GLY A 212 -24.09 -20.97 -22.05
N SER A 213 -23.14 -21.68 -21.46
CA SER A 213 -23.36 -22.48 -20.26
C SER A 213 -23.15 -21.69 -18.95
N ILE A 214 -22.69 -20.43 -19.05
CA ILE A 214 -22.48 -19.54 -17.91
C ILE A 214 -23.77 -18.74 -17.68
N PRO A 215 -24.42 -18.86 -16.51
CA PRO A 215 -25.68 -18.17 -16.25
C PRO A 215 -25.49 -16.65 -16.22
N ASN A 216 -26.44 -15.91 -16.82
CA ASN A 216 -26.49 -14.44 -16.80
C ASN A 216 -25.27 -13.71 -17.37
N LEU A 217 -24.38 -14.38 -18.12
CA LEU A 217 -23.15 -13.75 -18.62
C LEU A 217 -23.43 -12.52 -19.50
N ALA A 218 -24.42 -12.62 -20.39
CA ALA A 218 -24.83 -11.54 -21.30
C ALA A 218 -25.38 -10.29 -20.58
N THR A 219 -25.78 -10.44 -19.31
CA THR A 219 -26.28 -9.34 -18.46
C THR A 219 -25.16 -8.38 -18.08
N TYR A 220 -23.95 -8.91 -17.83
CA TYR A 220 -22.82 -8.13 -17.35
C TYR A 220 -21.86 -7.68 -18.46
N THR A 221 -21.91 -8.36 -19.61
CA THR A 221 -20.94 -8.15 -20.68
C THR A 221 -21.02 -6.74 -21.27
N PHE A 222 -19.87 -6.09 -21.45
CA PHE A 222 -19.72 -4.81 -22.13
C PHE A 222 -20.16 -4.89 -23.59
N LYS A 223 -20.94 -3.90 -24.04
CA LYS A 223 -21.55 -3.84 -25.37
C LYS A 223 -21.21 -2.49 -26.01
N PRO A 224 -20.28 -2.43 -26.97
CA PRO A 224 -19.81 -1.16 -27.55
C PRO A 224 -20.93 -0.38 -28.27
N THR A 225 -21.97 -1.06 -28.75
CA THR A 225 -23.13 -0.45 -29.42
C THR A 225 -23.97 0.42 -28.48
N THR A 226 -24.01 0.09 -27.18
CA THR A 226 -24.72 0.89 -26.16
C THR A 226 -24.17 2.31 -26.05
N TRP A 227 -22.88 2.47 -26.35
CA TRP A 227 -22.11 3.69 -26.13
C TRP A 227 -21.78 4.40 -27.44
N SER A 228 -22.46 4.05 -28.53
CA SER A 228 -22.16 4.54 -29.89
C SER A 228 -22.28 6.05 -30.09
N SER A 229 -23.00 6.76 -29.21
CA SER A 229 -23.10 8.21 -29.23
C SER A 229 -21.96 8.92 -28.47
N GLN A 230 -21.19 8.18 -27.67
CA GLN A 230 -20.12 8.76 -26.85
C GLN A 230 -18.81 8.89 -27.63
N LYS A 231 -18.20 10.07 -27.55
CA LYS A 231 -16.90 10.37 -28.18
C LYS A 231 -15.69 9.99 -27.30
N GLN A 232 -15.95 9.69 -26.04
CA GLN A 232 -14.95 9.27 -25.06
C GLN A 232 -15.44 7.96 -24.42
N TRP A 233 -14.56 7.30 -23.68
CA TRP A 233 -14.95 6.16 -22.85
C TRP A 233 -16.09 6.56 -21.90
N PRO A 234 -17.08 5.67 -21.69
CA PRO A 234 -18.01 5.85 -20.58
C PRO A 234 -17.26 5.92 -19.25
N THR A 235 -17.80 6.70 -18.34
CA THR A 235 -17.30 6.77 -16.97
C THR A 235 -17.49 5.44 -16.26
N LEU A 236 -16.70 5.19 -15.22
CA LEU A 236 -16.88 4.00 -14.40
C LEU A 236 -18.31 3.94 -13.82
N GLY A 237 -18.82 5.06 -13.30
CA GLY A 237 -20.18 5.14 -12.76
C GLY A 237 -21.26 4.84 -13.80
N GLU A 238 -21.08 5.23 -15.06
CA GLU A 238 -21.99 4.86 -16.15
C GLU A 238 -21.96 3.36 -16.45
N LEU A 239 -20.78 2.74 -16.51
CA LEU A 239 -20.63 1.29 -16.72
C LEU A 239 -21.28 0.49 -15.58
N LEU A 240 -21.08 0.92 -14.32
CA LEU A 240 -21.70 0.31 -13.15
C LEU A 240 -23.23 0.43 -13.19
N THR A 241 -23.74 1.61 -13.56
CA THR A 241 -25.18 1.89 -13.68
C THR A 241 -25.84 1.06 -14.78
N ALA A 242 -25.20 0.97 -15.96
CA ALA A 242 -25.66 0.16 -17.07
C ALA A 242 -25.52 -1.36 -16.82
N ASN A 243 -24.88 -1.74 -15.71
CA ASN A 243 -24.50 -3.10 -15.35
C ASN A 243 -23.63 -3.79 -16.43
N GLN A 244 -22.87 -3.01 -17.21
CA GLN A 244 -21.90 -3.50 -18.20
C GLN A 244 -20.50 -3.55 -17.56
N ARG A 245 -20.33 -4.52 -16.68
CA ARG A 245 -19.20 -4.62 -15.75
C ARG A 245 -18.26 -5.78 -16.05
N LEU A 246 -18.38 -6.41 -17.21
CA LEU A 246 -17.53 -7.50 -17.65
C LEU A 246 -17.00 -7.26 -19.07
N PHE A 247 -15.68 -7.11 -19.19
CA PHE A 247 -14.99 -7.03 -20.48
C PHE A 247 -14.39 -8.40 -20.78
N LEU A 248 -14.69 -8.95 -21.94
CA LEU A 248 -14.10 -10.20 -22.43
C LEU A 248 -13.23 -9.85 -23.63
N ILE A 249 -11.92 -10.09 -23.51
CA ILE A 249 -10.93 -9.74 -24.53
C ILE A 249 -10.26 -11.04 -24.98
N THR A 250 -10.18 -11.28 -26.28
CA THR A 250 -9.53 -12.46 -26.88
C THR A 250 -8.40 -12.03 -27.82
N ASN A 251 -7.30 -12.77 -27.82
CA ASN A 251 -6.22 -12.60 -28.79
C ASN A 251 -6.49 -13.29 -30.15
N LYS A 252 -7.65 -13.96 -30.30
CA LYS A 252 -8.04 -14.66 -31.52
C LYS A 252 -9.17 -13.93 -32.23
N SER A 253 -8.83 -13.23 -33.31
CA SER A 253 -9.77 -12.41 -34.08
C SER A 253 -10.98 -13.20 -34.62
N GLN A 254 -10.81 -14.49 -34.96
CA GLN A 254 -11.91 -15.36 -35.43
C GLN A 254 -12.95 -15.66 -34.33
N ASN A 255 -12.56 -15.52 -33.07
CA ASN A 255 -13.43 -15.70 -31.92
C ASN A 255 -13.95 -14.37 -31.36
N ALA A 256 -13.54 -13.21 -31.89
CA ALA A 256 -14.07 -11.92 -31.48
C ALA A 256 -15.49 -11.64 -32.03
N GLY A 257 -16.13 -10.60 -31.50
CA GLY A 257 -17.48 -10.17 -31.87
C GLY A 257 -18.59 -10.85 -31.07
N ASP A 258 -19.80 -10.81 -31.60
CA ASP A 258 -21.01 -11.24 -30.88
C ASP A 258 -21.19 -12.75 -30.90
N HIS A 259 -21.27 -13.35 -29.71
CA HIS A 259 -21.66 -14.72 -29.46
C HIS A 259 -23.12 -14.76 -29.01
N GLN A 260 -23.96 -15.48 -29.76
CA GLN A 260 -25.36 -15.66 -29.39
C GLN A 260 -25.47 -16.81 -28.39
N THR A 261 -25.98 -16.51 -27.20
CA THR A 261 -26.21 -17.50 -26.15
C THR A 261 -27.68 -17.55 -25.78
N GLY A 262 -28.10 -18.59 -25.04
CA GLY A 262 -29.47 -18.70 -24.55
C GLY A 262 -29.88 -17.56 -23.59
N SER A 263 -28.91 -16.90 -22.96
CA SER A 263 -29.15 -15.77 -22.04
C SER A 263 -29.02 -14.39 -22.71
N GLY A 264 -28.72 -14.33 -24.01
CA GLY A 264 -28.52 -13.11 -24.77
C GLY A 264 -27.16 -13.05 -25.46
N THR A 265 -26.82 -11.88 -26.00
CA THR A 265 -25.57 -11.67 -26.72
C THR A 265 -24.42 -11.37 -25.77
N VAL A 266 -23.32 -12.12 -25.92
CA VAL A 266 -22.03 -11.92 -25.24
C VAL A 266 -21.04 -11.38 -26.27
N HIS A 267 -20.42 -10.23 -26.02
CA HIS A 267 -19.47 -9.61 -26.95
C HIS A 267 -18.03 -9.87 -26.50
N LEU A 268 -17.21 -10.43 -27.40
CA LEU A 268 -15.78 -10.60 -27.20
C LEU A 268 -15.00 -9.55 -28.01
N ILE A 269 -14.05 -8.89 -27.37
CA ILE A 269 -13.22 -7.83 -27.93
C ILE A 269 -11.94 -8.45 -28.47
N TYR A 270 -11.56 -8.15 -29.70
CA TYR A 270 -10.22 -8.50 -30.18
C TYR A 270 -9.20 -7.56 -29.53
N ASP A 271 -8.18 -8.09 -28.86
CA ASP A 271 -7.17 -7.34 -28.11
C ASP A 271 -6.57 -6.15 -28.88
N GLN A 272 -6.11 -6.39 -30.11
CA GLN A 272 -5.50 -5.41 -31.00
C GLN A 272 -6.48 -4.35 -31.50
N ASN A 273 -7.78 -4.48 -31.25
CA ASN A 273 -8.74 -3.43 -31.55
C ASN A 273 -8.89 -2.40 -30.41
N LEU A 274 -8.52 -2.74 -29.18
CA LEU A 274 -8.78 -1.91 -28.01
C LEU A 274 -7.52 -1.56 -27.21
N ASN A 275 -6.51 -2.43 -27.23
CA ASN A 275 -5.38 -2.34 -26.33
C ASN A 275 -4.09 -1.98 -27.07
N VAL A 276 -3.12 -1.48 -26.32
CA VAL A 276 -1.68 -1.65 -26.57
C VAL A 276 -1.11 -2.46 -25.42
N GLU A 277 -0.04 -3.20 -25.67
CA GLU A 277 0.53 -4.11 -24.67
C GLU A 277 2.04 -4.21 -24.87
N ASN A 278 2.82 -4.23 -23.79
CA ASN A 278 4.26 -4.48 -23.89
C ASN A 278 4.56 -5.98 -23.93
N THR A 279 5.75 -6.34 -24.44
CA THR A 279 6.23 -7.71 -24.38
C THR A 279 6.25 -8.24 -22.95
N TYR A 280 6.00 -9.53 -22.83
CA TYR A 280 6.17 -10.28 -21.60
C TYR A 280 7.66 -10.55 -21.37
N ASN A 281 8.06 -10.69 -20.10
CA ASN A 281 9.38 -11.06 -19.60
C ASN A 281 10.24 -9.90 -19.08
N LEU A 282 10.24 -9.73 -17.76
CA LEU A 282 11.29 -8.99 -17.05
C LEU A 282 12.63 -9.73 -17.06
N GLY A 283 12.71 -10.99 -17.46
CA GLY A 283 13.94 -11.77 -17.51
C GLY A 283 13.71 -13.20 -17.02
N ASP A 284 14.68 -14.07 -17.18
CA ASP A 284 14.48 -15.48 -16.80
C ASP A 284 14.73 -15.74 -15.29
N LEU A 285 15.55 -14.91 -14.63
CA LEU A 285 15.97 -15.07 -13.23
C LEU A 285 15.68 -13.81 -12.41
N VAL A 286 15.51 -13.95 -11.09
CA VAL A 286 15.23 -12.83 -10.16
C VAL A 286 16.34 -11.77 -10.11
N THR A 287 17.56 -12.09 -10.56
CA THR A 287 18.69 -11.14 -10.61
C THR A 287 18.84 -10.47 -11.96
N SER A 288 18.03 -10.83 -12.96
CA SER A 288 18.10 -10.32 -14.32
C SER A 288 16.80 -9.60 -14.66
N HIS A 289 16.87 -8.28 -14.79
CA HIS A 289 15.73 -7.46 -15.16
C HIS A 289 15.95 -6.72 -16.49
N ASP A 290 15.10 -6.99 -17.47
CA ASP A 290 14.89 -6.18 -18.65
C ASP A 290 13.70 -5.24 -18.42
N TYR A 291 14.03 -4.01 -18.00
CA TYR A 291 13.03 -3.00 -17.77
C TYR A 291 12.45 -2.37 -19.06
N SER A 292 12.89 -2.83 -20.24
CA SER A 292 12.43 -2.30 -21.52
C SER A 292 10.93 -2.54 -21.71
N CYS A 293 10.21 -1.48 -22.07
CA CYS A 293 8.77 -1.54 -22.34
C CYS A 293 8.51 -1.55 -23.85
N ASP A 294 8.91 -2.61 -24.53
CA ASP A 294 8.75 -2.72 -25.98
C ASP A 294 7.36 -3.21 -26.35
N THR A 295 6.83 -2.78 -27.51
CA THR A 295 5.49 -3.20 -27.93
C THR A 295 5.44 -4.70 -28.21
N ARG A 296 4.35 -5.35 -27.78
CA ARG A 296 4.04 -6.74 -28.11
C ARG A 296 3.76 -6.93 -29.60
N TRP A 297 3.16 -5.94 -30.25
CA TRP A 297 2.75 -6.02 -31.65
C TRP A 297 3.48 -4.99 -32.49
N ASN A 298 4.36 -5.45 -33.40
CA ASN A 298 5.12 -4.56 -34.27
C ASN A 298 4.24 -3.61 -35.13
N SER A 299 3.00 -4.02 -35.44
CA SER A 299 2.04 -3.20 -36.18
C SER A 299 1.28 -2.17 -35.33
N ILE A 300 1.39 -2.25 -34.00
CA ILE A 300 0.70 -1.37 -33.05
C ILE A 300 1.71 -0.89 -32.01
N PRO A 301 2.43 0.22 -32.28
CA PRO A 301 3.29 0.87 -31.30
C PRO A 301 2.55 1.20 -29.99
N LEU A 302 3.26 1.22 -28.86
CA LEU A 302 2.66 1.50 -27.55
C LEU A 302 1.99 2.88 -27.47
N ASP A 303 2.49 3.88 -28.20
CA ASP A 303 1.90 5.23 -28.24
C ASP A 303 0.67 5.34 -29.15
N THR A 304 0.24 4.26 -29.83
CA THR A 304 -0.98 4.26 -30.65
C THR A 304 -2.19 4.68 -29.81
N VAL A 305 -2.78 5.83 -30.15
CA VAL A 305 -3.85 6.42 -29.34
C VAL A 305 -5.21 5.80 -29.66
N ALA A 306 -5.62 5.75 -30.93
CA ALA A 306 -6.98 5.40 -31.30
C ALA A 306 -7.22 3.89 -31.33
N ALA A 307 -8.28 3.44 -30.66
CA ALA A 307 -8.86 2.11 -30.83
C ALA A 307 -9.48 1.96 -32.23
N SER A 308 -9.94 0.75 -32.57
CA SER A 308 -10.62 0.52 -33.84
C SER A 308 -11.95 1.27 -33.94
N SER A 309 -12.52 1.37 -35.15
CA SER A 309 -13.81 2.03 -35.36
C SER A 309 -14.96 1.37 -34.61
N THR A 310 -14.86 0.07 -34.28
CA THR A 310 -15.84 -0.65 -33.45
C THR A 310 -15.93 -0.05 -32.04
N TYR A 311 -14.82 0.51 -31.55
CA TYR A 311 -14.70 1.19 -30.26
C TYR A 311 -14.53 2.70 -30.45
N HIS A 312 -15.15 3.23 -31.52
CA HIS A 312 -15.35 4.66 -31.78
C HIS A 312 -14.07 5.52 -31.79
N GLY A 313 -12.91 4.89 -32.02
CA GLY A 313 -11.62 5.58 -31.95
C GLY A 313 -11.26 6.09 -30.55
N TRP A 314 -11.89 5.56 -29.50
CA TRP A 314 -11.55 5.92 -28.12
C TRP A 314 -10.07 5.66 -27.82
N PRO A 315 -9.47 6.35 -26.82
CA PRO A 315 -8.11 6.06 -26.39
C PRO A 315 -7.92 4.58 -26.03
N ARG A 316 -6.89 3.94 -26.59
CA ARG A 316 -6.53 2.56 -26.29
C ARG A 316 -6.16 2.40 -24.83
N LEU A 317 -6.51 1.24 -24.29
CA LEU A 317 -6.08 0.83 -22.95
C LEU A 317 -4.65 0.29 -23.03
N PHE A 318 -3.84 0.54 -22.02
CA PHE A 318 -2.49 -0.02 -21.94
C PHE A 318 -2.44 -1.18 -20.94
N VAL A 319 -2.10 -2.37 -21.43
CA VAL A 319 -1.80 -3.56 -20.61
C VAL A 319 -0.29 -3.62 -20.39
N MET A 320 0.13 -3.38 -19.16
CA MET A 320 1.53 -3.47 -18.75
C MET A 320 1.82 -4.86 -18.18
N ASN A 321 2.53 -5.69 -18.94
CA ASN A 321 3.07 -6.97 -18.45
C ASN A 321 4.31 -6.70 -17.58
N HIS A 322 4.28 -7.18 -16.35
CA HIS A 322 5.35 -7.04 -15.36
C HIS A 322 5.53 -8.37 -14.61
N PHE A 323 6.09 -9.35 -15.30
CA PHE A 323 6.39 -10.66 -14.75
C PHE A 323 7.55 -11.32 -15.51
N HIS A 324 8.17 -12.29 -14.87
CA HIS A 324 9.24 -13.12 -15.43
C HIS A 324 8.65 -14.25 -16.29
N LYS A 325 9.46 -14.80 -17.19
CA LYS A 325 9.04 -15.95 -18.02
C LYS A 325 8.74 -17.20 -17.18
N ILE A 326 9.47 -17.40 -16.10
CA ILE A 326 9.28 -18.50 -15.17
C ILE A 326 8.67 -17.92 -13.90
N PRO A 327 7.43 -18.29 -13.55
CA PRO A 327 6.81 -17.81 -12.33
C PRO A 327 7.51 -18.41 -11.10
N TYR A 328 7.93 -17.54 -10.18
CA TYR A 328 8.50 -17.95 -8.92
C TYR A 328 8.13 -16.95 -7.81
N PRO A 329 7.73 -17.41 -6.60
CA PRO A 329 7.32 -16.53 -5.50
C PRO A 329 8.28 -15.37 -5.18
N LEU A 330 9.60 -15.63 -5.22
CA LEU A 330 10.61 -14.62 -4.93
C LEU A 330 10.65 -13.46 -5.95
N HIS A 331 10.17 -13.68 -7.18
CA HIS A 331 9.96 -12.58 -8.14
C HIS A 331 8.91 -11.62 -7.61
N GLY A 332 7.78 -12.12 -7.13
CA GLY A 332 6.73 -11.29 -6.52
C GLY A 332 7.26 -10.45 -5.35
N ASP A 333 8.03 -11.05 -4.45
CA ASP A 333 8.60 -10.35 -3.28
C ASP A 333 9.54 -9.18 -3.68
N THR A 334 10.13 -9.21 -4.88
CA THR A 334 11.13 -8.22 -5.33
C THR A 334 10.54 -7.22 -6.32
N ASP A 335 9.78 -7.72 -7.29
CA ASP A 335 9.40 -7.00 -8.50
C ASP A 335 8.05 -6.29 -8.33
N ASN A 336 7.16 -6.84 -7.50
CA ASN A 336 5.85 -6.25 -7.24
C ASN A 336 5.89 -5.17 -6.14
N ARG A 337 7.08 -4.82 -5.64
CA ARG A 337 7.25 -3.75 -4.65
C ARG A 337 6.83 -2.40 -5.21
N PHE A 338 6.36 -1.52 -4.33
CA PHE A 338 5.83 -0.20 -4.71
C PHE A 338 6.84 0.61 -5.55
N ASP A 339 8.10 0.63 -5.13
CA ASP A 339 9.18 1.36 -5.78
C ASP A 339 9.44 0.85 -7.21
N LYS A 340 9.43 -0.47 -7.41
CA LYS A 340 9.67 -1.11 -8.71
C LYS A 340 8.54 -0.87 -9.68
N LEU A 341 7.29 -0.98 -9.24
CA LEU A 341 6.13 -0.70 -10.08
C LEU A 341 6.05 0.78 -10.46
N LEU A 342 6.33 1.68 -9.52
CA LEU A 342 6.37 3.12 -9.77
C LEU A 342 7.48 3.48 -10.78
N ASP A 343 8.69 2.96 -10.61
CA ASP A 343 9.81 3.20 -11.52
C ASP A 343 9.53 2.60 -12.91
N ARG A 344 9.00 1.38 -12.98
CA ARG A 344 8.60 0.74 -14.25
C ARG A 344 7.60 1.59 -15.02
N ASP A 345 6.55 2.07 -14.36
CA ASP A 345 5.57 2.97 -14.97
C ASP A 345 6.23 4.28 -15.42
N GLN A 346 6.87 5.01 -14.49
CA GLN A 346 7.30 6.39 -14.75
C GLN A 346 8.54 6.50 -15.64
N SER A 347 9.53 5.63 -15.44
CA SER A 347 10.84 5.74 -16.09
C SER A 347 10.94 4.94 -17.39
N TYR A 348 10.12 3.89 -17.56
CA TYR A 348 10.24 2.98 -18.70
C TYR A 348 8.99 2.92 -19.59
N CYS A 349 7.83 2.63 -19.01
CA CYS A 349 6.64 2.33 -19.80
C CYS A 349 5.86 3.59 -20.23
N ARG A 350 5.59 4.52 -19.32
CA ARG A 350 4.85 5.75 -19.61
C ARG A 350 5.51 6.63 -20.66
N PRO A 351 6.85 6.81 -20.70
CA PRO A 351 7.51 7.55 -21.78
C PRO A 351 7.31 6.91 -23.17
N LYS A 352 7.18 5.58 -23.25
CA LYS A 352 6.96 4.85 -24.51
C LYS A 352 5.50 4.77 -24.92
N ALA A 353 4.58 4.62 -23.97
CA ALA A 353 3.15 4.51 -24.22
C ALA A 353 2.43 5.87 -24.32
N ASN A 354 3.06 6.94 -23.84
CA ASN A 354 2.47 8.27 -23.68
C ASN A 354 1.14 8.26 -22.91
N ARG A 355 0.99 7.29 -22.00
CA ARG A 355 -0.15 7.12 -21.09
C ARG A 355 0.26 6.23 -19.92
N ARG A 356 -0.51 6.33 -18.82
CA ARG A 356 -0.40 5.41 -17.69
C ARG A 356 -0.93 4.02 -18.09
N PRO A 357 -0.43 2.93 -17.48
CA PRO A 357 -1.04 1.62 -17.65
C PRO A 357 -2.47 1.62 -17.11
N ASN A 358 -3.37 0.93 -17.82
CA ASN A 358 -4.73 0.65 -17.35
C ASN A 358 -4.83 -0.71 -16.68
N PHE A 359 -3.96 -1.64 -17.06
CA PHE A 359 -3.85 -2.96 -16.45
C PHE A 359 -2.39 -3.21 -16.12
N ILE A 360 -2.12 -3.72 -14.93
CA ILE A 360 -0.79 -4.15 -14.51
C ILE A 360 -0.88 -5.65 -14.25
N ALA A 361 -0.36 -6.42 -15.20
CA ALA A 361 -0.39 -7.88 -15.18
C ALA A 361 0.83 -8.42 -14.44
N LEU A 362 0.60 -9.22 -13.41
CA LEU A 362 1.62 -9.73 -12.50
C LEU A 362 1.45 -11.24 -12.25
N ASP A 363 2.58 -11.90 -12.00
CA ASP A 363 2.61 -13.14 -11.22
C ASP A 363 2.63 -12.79 -9.72
N GLN A 364 2.13 -13.71 -8.90
CA GLN A 364 2.22 -13.60 -7.43
C GLN A 364 1.58 -12.32 -6.89
N ILE A 365 0.32 -12.04 -7.27
CA ILE A 365 -0.37 -10.77 -6.96
C ILE A 365 -0.49 -10.46 -5.45
N ASN A 366 -0.27 -11.45 -4.59
CA ASN A 366 -0.33 -11.35 -3.14
C ASN A 366 1.03 -11.09 -2.49
N ARG A 367 2.07 -10.87 -3.30
CA ARG A 367 3.44 -10.58 -2.86
C ARG A 367 3.86 -9.20 -3.34
N GLY A 368 4.68 -8.52 -2.53
CA GLY A 368 5.03 -7.11 -2.73
C GLY A 368 3.88 -6.17 -2.39
N ASP A 369 3.88 -4.97 -2.99
CA ASP A 369 2.98 -3.86 -2.64
C ASP A 369 2.09 -3.43 -3.82
N ALA A 370 1.80 -4.37 -4.73
CA ALA A 370 1.03 -4.09 -5.94
C ALA A 370 -0.40 -3.63 -5.61
N THR A 371 -0.98 -4.17 -4.54
CA THR A 371 -2.31 -3.80 -4.05
C THR A 371 -2.36 -2.34 -3.60
N GLU A 372 -1.35 -1.91 -2.85
CA GLU A 372 -1.13 -0.57 -2.33
C GLU A 372 -0.87 0.42 -3.48
N TYR A 373 -0.01 0.03 -4.42
CA TYR A 373 0.33 0.83 -5.59
C TYR A 373 -0.89 1.13 -6.47
N VAL A 374 -1.70 0.10 -6.78
CA VAL A 374 -2.91 0.28 -7.59
C VAL A 374 -3.99 1.06 -6.82
N GLU A 375 -4.14 0.82 -5.52
CA GLU A 375 -5.04 1.60 -4.67
C GLU A 375 -4.67 3.10 -4.70
N TRP A 376 -3.38 3.42 -4.54
CA TRP A 376 -2.86 4.78 -4.59
C TRP A 376 -3.06 5.43 -5.97
N GLN A 377 -2.79 4.70 -7.06
CA GLN A 377 -2.97 5.21 -8.43
C GLN A 377 -4.42 5.62 -8.73
N ASN A 378 -5.40 4.91 -8.16
CA ASN A 378 -6.80 5.17 -8.42
C ASN A 378 -7.39 6.26 -7.52
N ASN A 379 -6.94 6.35 -6.27
CA ASN A 379 -7.58 7.17 -5.24
C ASN A 379 -6.76 8.38 -4.79
N GLY A 380 -5.48 8.43 -5.13
CA GLY A 380 -4.55 9.40 -4.57
C GLY A 380 -4.23 9.10 -3.10
N GLY A 381 -3.12 9.63 -2.62
CA GLY A 381 -2.68 9.41 -1.26
C GLY A 381 -1.28 9.92 -1.00
N VAL A 382 -0.55 9.13 -0.19
CA VAL A 382 0.75 9.49 0.35
C VAL A 382 1.81 8.47 -0.05
N ILE A 383 3.03 8.95 -0.26
CA ILE A 383 4.24 8.13 -0.39
C ILE A 383 5.24 8.59 0.67
N PHE A 384 5.69 7.68 1.53
CA PHE A 384 6.70 7.92 2.56
C PHE A 384 8.10 7.61 2.02
N HIS A 385 9.08 8.35 2.51
CA HIS A 385 10.47 8.27 2.05
C HIS A 385 11.44 8.19 3.22
N GLU A 386 12.51 7.42 3.04
CA GLU A 386 13.63 7.29 3.98
C GLU A 386 14.48 8.55 4.05
N GLY A 387 14.49 9.37 3.00
CA GLY A 387 15.20 10.64 2.97
C GLY A 387 14.31 11.81 3.35
N ASN A 388 14.91 12.95 3.67
CA ASN A 388 14.19 14.22 3.74
C ASN A 388 13.79 14.68 2.31
N ASP A 389 12.87 15.65 2.21
CA ASP A 389 12.46 16.28 0.94
C ASP A 389 11.83 15.33 -0.09
N GLY A 390 11.32 14.17 0.35
CA GLY A 390 10.82 13.10 -0.51
C GLY A 390 11.91 12.52 -1.40
N THR A 391 13.07 12.23 -0.82
CA THR A 391 14.26 11.66 -1.49
C THR A 391 14.62 10.29 -0.90
N GLN A 392 15.61 9.61 -1.49
CA GLN A 392 16.00 8.22 -1.15
C GLN A 392 14.86 7.23 -1.42
N ASP A 393 14.98 6.04 -0.84
CA ASP A 393 14.08 4.93 -1.12
C ASP A 393 12.67 5.23 -0.58
N ILE A 394 11.69 4.67 -1.27
CA ILE A 394 10.29 4.69 -0.83
C ILE A 394 10.17 3.66 0.28
N VAL A 395 9.63 4.10 1.41
CA VAL A 395 9.23 3.21 2.51
C VAL A 395 7.94 2.50 2.08
N CYS A 396 6.88 3.27 1.85
CA CYS A 396 5.62 2.74 1.33
C CYS A 396 4.76 3.84 0.73
N GLY A 397 3.65 3.47 0.10
CA GLY A 397 2.60 4.41 -0.29
C GLY A 397 1.24 3.75 -0.31
N PHE A 398 0.19 4.52 -0.04
CA PHE A 398 -1.19 4.02 0.00
C PHE A 398 -2.19 5.17 -0.13
N ALA A 399 -3.47 4.85 -0.35
CA ALA A 399 -4.49 5.87 -0.53
C ALA A 399 -4.94 6.51 0.79
N THR A 400 -5.24 7.80 0.75
CA THR A 400 -5.74 8.55 1.92
C THR A 400 -7.26 8.67 1.97
N THR A 401 -7.97 8.07 1.00
CA THR A 401 -9.44 8.06 0.94
C THR A 401 -10.05 7.03 1.88
N ILE A 402 -9.24 6.13 2.45
CA ILE A 402 -9.65 5.07 3.37
C ILE A 402 -9.15 5.44 4.77
N ALA A 403 -10.05 5.36 5.76
CA ALA A 403 -9.68 5.60 7.15
C ALA A 403 -8.86 4.43 7.68
N ARG A 404 -7.68 4.70 8.23
CA ARG A 404 -6.73 3.66 8.65
C ARG A 404 -6.02 4.02 9.95
N THR A 405 -5.66 2.98 10.69
CA THR A 405 -4.69 3.09 11.78
C THR A 405 -3.75 1.91 11.65
N ILE A 406 -2.51 2.21 11.30
CA ILE A 406 -1.49 1.26 10.86
C ILE A 406 -0.43 1.20 11.97
N ASP A 407 -0.26 0.02 12.54
CA ASP A 407 0.84 -0.28 13.46
C ASP A 407 2.01 -0.83 12.64
N LEU A 408 3.14 -0.13 12.62
CA LEU A 408 4.26 -0.48 11.75
C LEU A 408 5.09 -1.66 12.28
N GLN A 409 4.84 -2.09 13.52
CA GLN A 409 5.43 -3.31 14.11
C GLN A 409 4.60 -4.56 13.81
N SER A 410 3.46 -4.41 13.13
CA SER A 410 2.59 -5.52 12.73
C SER A 410 3.11 -6.27 11.51
N SER A 411 2.33 -7.23 11.01
CA SER A 411 2.68 -8.00 9.80
C SER A 411 2.77 -7.12 8.54
N ASP A 412 3.50 -7.56 7.52
CA ASP A 412 3.67 -6.83 6.25
C ASP A 412 2.34 -6.39 5.61
N GLU A 413 1.32 -7.26 5.65
CA GLU A 413 -0.02 -6.97 5.13
C GLU A 413 -0.74 -5.92 5.97
N GLU A 414 -0.69 -6.01 7.30
CA GLU A 414 -1.34 -5.05 8.20
C GLU A 414 -0.65 -3.68 8.23
N ARG A 415 0.67 -3.66 7.97
CA ARG A 415 1.46 -2.43 7.83
C ARG A 415 1.46 -1.84 6.41
N LEU A 416 0.76 -2.45 5.44
CA LEU A 416 0.71 -2.02 4.04
C LEU A 416 2.11 -1.83 3.41
N GLY A 417 3.02 -2.75 3.72
CA GLY A 417 4.42 -2.67 3.27
C GLY A 417 5.27 -1.58 3.95
N CYS A 418 4.70 -0.73 4.82
CA CYS A 418 5.43 0.38 5.47
C CYS A 418 6.41 -0.09 6.54
N GLU A 419 7.71 0.10 6.34
CA GLU A 419 8.73 -0.29 7.31
C GLU A 419 8.70 0.59 8.56
N ASN A 420 8.86 -0.05 9.72
CA ASN A 420 8.95 0.61 11.02
C ASN A 420 10.25 1.41 11.13
N ASP A 421 10.18 2.63 11.67
CA ASP A 421 11.33 3.49 11.95
C ASP A 421 12.19 3.90 10.73
N GLU A 422 11.62 3.89 9.52
CA GLU A 422 12.35 4.31 8.31
C GLU A 422 11.93 5.70 7.80
N ALA A 423 10.65 6.05 7.93
CA ALA A 423 10.11 7.25 7.29
C ALA A 423 10.64 8.57 7.90
N ARG A 424 11.09 9.48 7.04
CA ARG A 424 11.55 10.83 7.42
C ARG A 424 10.79 11.96 6.72
N SER A 425 10.21 11.68 5.57
CA SER A 425 9.41 12.66 4.82
C SER A 425 8.29 11.98 4.04
N LEU A 426 7.39 12.78 3.47
CA LEU A 426 6.34 12.25 2.61
C LEU A 426 5.98 13.16 1.44
N VAL A 427 5.31 12.57 0.46
CA VAL A 427 4.77 13.22 -0.74
C VAL A 427 3.28 12.98 -0.82
N LEU A 428 2.50 14.04 -0.99
CA LEU A 428 1.05 14.01 -1.22
C LEU A 428 0.75 14.17 -2.71
N SER A 429 -0.13 13.32 -3.25
CA SER A 429 -0.66 13.39 -4.61
C SER A 429 -2.10 12.92 -4.63
N GLY A 430 -3.02 13.67 -5.25
CA GLY A 430 -4.44 13.30 -5.32
C GLY A 430 -5.21 13.37 -3.99
N VAL A 431 -4.65 14.03 -2.98
CA VAL A 431 -5.21 14.07 -1.62
C VAL A 431 -6.28 15.16 -1.50
N LYS A 432 -7.45 14.82 -0.95
CA LYS A 432 -8.55 15.76 -0.76
C LYS A 432 -8.33 16.71 0.42
N LYS A 433 -8.91 17.91 0.32
CA LYS A 433 -8.99 18.85 1.45
C LYS A 433 -9.63 18.19 2.68
N GLY A 434 -9.07 18.46 3.84
CA GLY A 434 -9.57 17.96 5.12
C GLY A 434 -9.03 16.58 5.52
N VAL A 435 -8.24 15.93 4.66
CA VAL A 435 -7.49 14.74 5.04
C VAL A 435 -6.50 15.09 6.14
N ARG A 436 -6.46 14.27 7.20
CA ARG A 436 -5.43 14.33 8.24
C ARG A 436 -4.62 13.04 8.28
N ILE A 437 -3.30 13.18 8.37
CA ILE A 437 -2.35 12.09 8.54
C ILE A 437 -1.61 12.37 9.85
N THR A 438 -1.67 11.46 10.81
CA THR A 438 -0.94 11.56 12.09
C THR A 438 0.10 10.45 12.17
N LEU A 439 1.30 10.80 12.59
CA LEU A 439 2.46 9.92 12.76
C LEU A 439 2.83 9.93 14.24
N TYR A 440 3.21 8.77 14.75
CA TYR A 440 3.61 8.59 16.15
C TYR A 440 4.91 7.79 16.21
N ASP A 441 5.78 8.16 17.14
CA ASP A 441 6.90 7.31 17.57
C ASP A 441 6.38 6.10 18.38
N SER A 442 5.31 6.30 19.17
CA SER A 442 4.70 5.18 19.88
C SER A 442 3.88 4.26 18.96
N PRO A 443 4.12 2.93 18.93
CA PRO A 443 3.28 1.97 18.21
C PRO A 443 1.85 1.95 18.75
N SER A 444 1.63 2.31 20.02
CA SER A 444 0.29 2.42 20.63
C SER A 444 -0.48 3.69 20.21
N GLY A 445 0.21 4.66 19.60
CA GLY A 445 -0.36 5.96 19.24
C GLY A 445 -0.60 6.89 20.43
N ASN A 446 0.02 6.61 21.59
CA ASN A 446 0.01 7.54 22.71
C ASN A 446 0.80 8.81 22.35
N ARG A 447 0.52 9.91 23.06
CA ARG A 447 1.11 11.25 22.81
C ARG A 447 2.09 11.66 23.93
N GLU A 448 2.69 10.66 24.58
CA GLU A 448 3.73 10.86 25.59
C GLU A 448 5.13 10.85 24.96
N ASP A 449 5.23 10.49 23.67
CA ASP A 449 6.44 10.59 22.85
C ASP A 449 6.22 11.51 21.63
N ASP A 450 7.21 11.58 20.72
CA ASP A 450 7.11 12.35 19.48
C ASP A 450 5.86 12.00 18.67
N TRP A 451 5.14 13.04 18.24
CA TRP A 451 4.04 12.88 17.30
C TRP A 451 3.92 14.07 16.37
N TYR A 452 3.35 13.81 15.21
CA TYR A 452 3.27 14.75 14.10
C TYR A 452 1.95 14.59 13.39
N PHE A 453 1.30 15.67 13.00
CA PHE A 453 0.16 15.55 12.08
C PHE A 453 0.21 16.56 10.97
N ILE A 454 -0.38 16.16 9.84
CA ILE A 454 -0.56 16.94 8.63
C ILE A 454 -2.05 17.05 8.38
N GLU A 455 -2.54 18.26 8.14
CA GLU A 455 -3.89 18.55 7.68
C GLU A 455 -3.83 19.21 6.30
N VAL A 456 -4.50 18.61 5.32
CA VAL A 456 -4.50 19.07 3.93
C VAL A 456 -5.52 20.20 3.76
N LYS A 457 -5.07 21.38 3.30
CA LYS A 457 -5.85 22.63 3.30
C LYS A 457 -6.64 22.88 2.01
N ARG A 458 -6.28 22.18 0.94
CA ARG A 458 -6.95 22.21 -0.37
C ARG A 458 -6.85 20.87 -1.06
N ASP A 459 -7.67 20.65 -2.08
CA ASP A 459 -7.50 19.49 -2.96
C ASP A 459 -6.14 19.55 -3.67
N ILE A 460 -5.39 18.46 -3.58
CA ILE A 460 -4.14 18.21 -4.28
C ILE A 460 -4.46 17.38 -5.53
N GLY A 461 -3.98 17.78 -6.70
CA GLY A 461 -4.26 17.07 -7.95
C GLY A 461 -3.55 15.70 -8.03
N MET A 462 -4.10 14.75 -8.81
CA MET A 462 -3.51 13.40 -9.03
C MET A 462 -2.13 13.41 -9.73
N ASN A 463 -1.76 14.53 -10.34
CA ASN A 463 -0.45 14.75 -10.99
C ASN A 463 0.40 15.76 -10.22
N GLU A 464 -0.10 16.26 -9.09
CA GLU A 464 0.59 17.24 -8.28
C GLU A 464 1.48 16.54 -7.24
N ARG A 465 2.65 17.13 -6.96
CA ARG A 465 3.60 16.62 -5.98
C ARG A 465 3.80 17.66 -4.88
N VAL A 466 3.15 17.48 -3.73
CA VAL A 466 3.35 18.32 -2.55
C VAL A 466 4.22 17.59 -1.54
N VAL A 467 5.37 18.17 -1.20
CA VAL A 467 6.36 17.55 -0.32
C VAL A 467 6.19 18.07 1.11
N VAL A 468 6.12 17.16 2.07
CA VAL A 468 6.35 17.43 3.48
C VAL A 468 7.79 17.00 3.79
N PRO A 469 8.74 17.93 3.92
CA PRO A 469 10.17 17.64 3.75
C PRO A 469 10.81 16.93 4.94
N SER A 470 10.23 17.05 6.13
CA SER A 470 10.70 16.39 7.35
C SER A 470 9.57 16.33 8.37
N PHE A 471 9.67 15.43 9.34
CA PHE A 471 8.77 15.34 10.49
C PHE A 471 9.27 16.08 11.74
N GLU A 472 10.32 16.92 11.62
CA GLU A 472 10.99 17.61 12.73
C GLU A 472 10.60 19.08 12.90
N GLU A 473 9.63 19.57 12.11
CA GLU A 473 9.23 20.98 12.15
C GLU A 473 7.72 21.18 11.93
N SER A 474 7.16 22.16 12.63
CA SER A 474 5.80 22.62 12.33
C SER A 474 5.83 23.59 11.14
N LYS A 475 4.86 23.50 10.24
CA LYS A 475 4.81 24.29 9.01
C LYS A 475 3.37 24.64 8.63
N ASP A 476 3.14 25.84 8.12
CA ASP A 476 1.84 26.25 7.54
C ASP A 476 2.08 26.75 6.12
N THR A 477 1.55 26.04 5.13
CA THR A 477 1.65 26.41 3.71
C THR A 477 0.26 26.66 3.13
N SER A 478 0.16 27.01 1.84
CA SER A 478 -1.12 27.01 1.14
C SER A 478 -1.75 25.62 1.03
N ASP A 479 -0.93 24.57 1.08
CA ASP A 479 -1.31 23.22 0.68
C ASP A 479 -1.64 22.36 1.88
N TYR A 480 -0.87 22.52 2.96
CA TYR A 480 -1.03 21.76 4.18
C TYR A 480 -0.61 22.56 5.41
N ARG A 481 -1.09 22.10 6.56
CA ARG A 481 -0.61 22.47 7.88
C ARG A 481 0.01 21.25 8.52
N ALA A 482 1.23 21.36 8.98
CA ALA A 482 1.91 20.34 9.74
C ALA A 482 2.28 20.84 11.14
N VAL A 483 2.15 19.98 12.12
CA VAL A 483 2.41 20.30 13.52
C VAL A 483 3.22 19.17 14.14
N TYR A 484 4.36 19.54 14.70
CA TYR A 484 5.33 18.64 15.31
C TYR A 484 5.43 18.88 16.82
N LEU A 485 5.30 17.80 17.60
CA LEU A 485 5.45 17.80 19.04
C LEU A 485 6.64 16.93 19.39
N ARG A 486 7.73 17.60 19.74
CA ARG A 486 9.03 17.01 20.03
C ARG A 486 9.10 16.37 21.40
N ASN A 487 9.75 15.21 21.46
CA ASN A 487 10.41 14.66 22.64
C ASN A 487 11.91 14.40 22.35
N ASN A 488 12.21 13.42 21.51
CA ASN A 488 13.53 12.96 21.12
C ASN A 488 13.80 12.90 19.58
N GLY A 489 12.83 13.29 18.75
CA GLY A 489 12.92 13.37 17.28
C GLY A 489 12.20 12.22 16.58
N LEU A 490 11.46 12.50 15.50
CA LEU A 490 10.53 11.55 14.84
C LEU A 490 11.04 10.99 13.49
N ASN A 491 11.97 11.67 12.82
CA ASN A 491 12.51 11.20 11.54
C ASN A 491 13.20 9.83 11.70
N GLY A 492 12.70 8.82 11.00
CA GLY A 492 13.21 7.45 11.12
C GLY A 492 12.86 6.81 12.47
N LYS A 493 11.72 7.18 13.04
CA LYS A 493 11.15 6.56 14.25
C LYS A 493 9.63 6.43 14.20
N VAL A 494 9.03 6.61 13.03
CA VAL A 494 7.58 6.46 12.92
C VAL A 494 7.26 4.98 13.13
N SER A 495 6.47 4.68 14.17
CA SER A 495 5.98 3.32 14.46
C SER A 495 4.45 3.18 14.32
N ARG A 496 3.70 4.28 14.16
CA ARG A 496 2.26 4.23 13.87
C ARG A 496 1.81 5.35 12.96
N ILE A 497 0.89 5.04 12.04
CA ILE A 497 0.26 6.01 11.14
C ILE A 497 -1.26 5.96 11.33
N ARG A 498 -1.90 7.13 11.47
CA ARG A 498 -3.37 7.28 11.45
C ARG A 498 -3.78 8.16 10.28
N VAL A 499 -4.70 7.68 9.45
CA VAL A 499 -5.29 8.45 8.34
C VAL A 499 -6.76 8.66 8.57
N GLU A 500 -7.17 9.92 8.45
CA GLU A 500 -8.54 10.39 8.57
C GLU A 500 -8.92 11.11 7.27
N PRO A 501 -9.67 10.45 6.35
CA PRO A 501 -10.02 11.01 5.04
C PRO A 501 -10.79 12.33 5.10
N GLN A 502 -11.51 12.53 6.20
CA GLN A 502 -12.14 13.79 6.59
C GLN A 502 -11.98 13.92 8.10
N ALA A 503 -10.97 14.66 8.55
CA ALA A 503 -10.89 15.05 9.94
C ALA A 503 -12.09 15.96 10.26
N GLY A 504 -12.87 15.60 11.29
CA GLY A 504 -14.10 16.28 11.66
C GLY A 504 -13.89 17.69 12.23
N ASP A 505 -14.30 17.93 13.48
CA ASP A 505 -13.98 19.19 14.16
C ASP A 505 -12.46 19.33 14.32
N MET A 506 -11.86 20.39 13.75
CA MET A 506 -10.42 20.65 13.84
C MET A 506 -9.93 20.75 15.29
N PHE A 507 -10.81 21.09 16.23
CA PHE A 507 -10.53 21.18 17.65
C PHE A 507 -10.81 19.86 18.41
N ALA A 508 -11.19 18.78 17.74
CA ALA A 508 -11.38 17.46 18.37
C ALA A 508 -10.08 16.89 18.97
N ASP A 509 -8.93 17.32 18.45
CA ASP A 509 -7.60 16.98 18.96
C ASP A 509 -6.94 18.15 19.71
N ALA A 510 -7.72 19.16 20.11
CA ALA A 510 -7.21 20.31 20.86
C ALA A 510 -6.51 19.84 22.14
N ALA A 511 -5.25 20.25 22.31
CA ALA A 511 -4.38 19.74 23.36
C ALA A 511 -3.32 20.76 23.76
N VAL A 512 -2.79 20.57 24.96
CA VAL A 512 -1.59 21.24 25.47
C VAL A 512 -0.58 20.17 25.87
N VAL A 513 0.67 20.35 25.46
CA VAL A 513 1.80 19.50 25.87
C VAL A 513 2.57 20.22 26.95
N LEU A 514 2.83 19.55 28.07
CA LEU A 514 3.63 20.07 29.18
C LEU A 514 5.06 19.53 29.08
N TYR A 515 6.04 20.34 29.44
CA TYR A 515 7.47 20.04 29.25
C TYR A 515 8.28 20.25 30.53
N GLU A 516 9.27 19.38 30.73
CA GLU A 516 10.23 19.43 31.86
C GLU A 516 11.17 20.62 31.77
N GLY A 517 11.46 21.11 30.57
CA GLY A 517 12.34 22.25 30.33
C GLY A 517 11.55 23.53 30.05
N ASN A 518 12.19 24.68 30.26
CA ASN A 518 11.65 25.97 29.80
C ASN A 518 11.63 26.04 28.26
N ASN A 519 10.75 26.85 27.70
CA ASN A 519 10.58 27.05 26.25
C ASN A 519 10.23 25.78 25.46
N ALA A 520 9.41 24.91 26.04
CA ALA A 520 9.02 23.62 25.46
C ALA A 520 10.25 22.77 25.05
N SER A 521 11.22 22.69 25.95
CA SER A 521 12.45 21.90 25.80
C SER A 521 12.46 20.71 26.76
N GLN A 522 13.47 19.83 26.63
CA GLN A 522 13.57 18.54 27.35
C GLN A 522 12.39 17.62 27.03
N ASN A 523 12.04 16.70 27.93
CA ASN A 523 11.04 15.68 27.66
C ASN A 523 9.62 16.21 27.83
N ILE A 524 8.69 15.52 27.19
CA ILE A 524 7.26 15.69 27.42
C ILE A 524 6.92 15.13 28.80
N VAL A 525 6.30 15.93 29.65
CA VAL A 525 5.73 15.48 30.93
C VAL A 525 4.40 14.78 30.70
N CYS A 526 3.52 15.40 29.90
CA CYS A 526 2.30 14.78 29.41
C CYS A 526 1.60 15.66 28.36
N THR A 527 0.63 15.07 27.67
CA THR A 527 -0.29 15.77 26.77
C THR A 527 -1.71 15.77 27.36
N LEU A 528 -2.26 16.95 27.61
CA LEU A 528 -3.61 17.12 28.16
C LEU A 528 -4.60 17.56 27.08
N PRO A 529 -5.75 16.88 26.94
CA PRO A 529 -6.79 17.33 26.01
C PRO A 529 -7.47 18.59 26.53
N LEU A 530 -7.62 19.57 25.64
CA LEU A 530 -8.32 20.84 25.87
C LEU A 530 -9.80 20.79 25.43
N THR A 531 -10.30 19.60 25.12
CA THR A 531 -11.63 19.39 24.54
C THR A 531 -12.76 19.40 25.56
N THR A 532 -12.46 19.08 26.82
CA THR A 532 -13.43 18.91 27.91
C THR A 532 -12.96 19.61 29.18
N SER A 533 -13.87 20.27 29.89
CA SER A 533 -13.60 20.88 31.20
C SER A 533 -13.31 19.81 32.25
N GLN A 534 -12.15 19.87 32.91
CA GLN A 534 -11.71 18.87 33.88
C GLN A 534 -10.63 19.41 34.83
N LEU A 535 -10.44 18.73 35.96
CA LEU A 535 -9.27 18.90 36.83
C LEU A 535 -8.44 17.61 36.78
N VAL A 536 -7.20 17.72 36.36
CA VAL A 536 -6.23 16.62 36.29
C VAL A 536 -5.27 16.75 37.47
N LYS A 537 -5.20 15.72 38.32
CA LYS A 537 -4.27 15.67 39.46
C LYS A 537 -3.07 14.81 39.09
N PHE A 538 -1.86 15.33 39.13
CA PHE A 538 -0.71 14.63 38.53
C PHE A 538 -0.32 13.37 39.31
N LYS A 539 -0.57 13.32 40.63
CA LYS A 539 -0.41 12.08 41.42
C LYS A 539 -1.43 10.98 41.11
N SER A 540 -2.50 11.27 40.36
CA SER A 540 -3.55 10.31 40.03
C SER A 540 -4.26 10.74 38.75
N ASN A 541 -3.68 10.37 37.61
CA ASN A 541 -4.20 10.69 36.28
C ASN A 541 -4.00 9.54 35.30
N SER A 542 -4.71 9.60 34.17
CA SER A 542 -4.62 8.62 33.07
C SER A 542 -3.87 9.18 31.84
N TYR A 543 -3.17 10.30 31.98
CA TYR A 543 -2.50 11.02 30.91
C TYR A 543 -0.96 10.97 31.02
N GLY A 544 -0.43 10.15 31.94
CA GLY A 544 1.00 10.01 32.18
C GLY A 544 1.67 11.22 32.83
N CYS A 545 0.92 12.20 33.36
CA CYS A 545 1.53 13.42 33.90
C CYS A 545 2.35 13.14 35.16
N ASP A 546 3.65 13.37 35.08
CA ASP A 546 4.54 13.36 36.22
C ASP A 546 4.34 14.59 37.11
N ASN A 547 4.34 14.34 38.43
CA ASN A 547 4.15 15.37 39.44
C ASN A 547 5.44 16.15 39.68
N ASP A 548 5.35 17.47 39.78
CA ASP A 548 6.49 18.36 40.06
C ASP A 548 7.58 18.38 38.98
N GLU A 549 7.22 18.09 37.72
CA GLU A 549 8.18 18.12 36.60
C GLU A 549 7.94 19.28 35.64
N ALA A 550 6.68 19.68 35.42
CA ALA A 550 6.35 20.63 34.35
C ALA A 550 6.83 22.06 34.64
N ARG A 551 7.50 22.67 33.65
CA ARG A 551 8.00 24.06 33.69
C ARG A 551 7.46 24.93 32.57
N SER A 552 7.06 24.34 31.46
CA SER A 552 6.56 25.08 30.30
C SER A 552 5.50 24.29 29.55
N ALA A 553 4.88 24.91 28.55
CA ALA A 553 3.85 24.27 27.76
C ALA A 553 3.89 24.69 26.29
N LYS A 554 3.30 23.84 25.44
CA LYS A 554 2.98 24.16 24.05
C LYS A 554 1.51 23.86 23.81
N ILE A 555 0.71 24.90 23.57
CA ILE A 555 -0.68 24.70 23.12
C ILE A 555 -0.62 24.32 21.64
N VAL A 556 -1.11 23.13 21.32
CA VAL A 556 -1.01 22.56 19.97
C VAL A 556 -2.06 23.20 19.05
N ILE A 557 -3.33 22.99 19.41
CA ILE A 557 -4.51 23.61 18.83
C ILE A 557 -5.47 23.90 20.00
N ALA A 558 -6.11 25.07 20.01
CA ALA A 558 -7.12 25.41 21.02
C ALA A 558 -8.13 26.42 20.48
N LYS A 559 -9.38 26.34 20.95
CA LYS A 559 -10.45 27.27 20.57
C LYS A 559 -10.37 28.53 21.45
N ALA A 560 -10.74 29.69 20.91
CA ALA A 560 -10.93 30.90 21.68
C ALA A 560 -11.90 30.66 22.85
N GLY A 561 -11.56 31.20 24.02
CA GLY A 561 -12.28 30.98 25.27
C GLY A 561 -11.72 29.87 26.16
N THR A 562 -10.92 28.94 25.61
CA THR A 562 -10.26 27.89 26.40
C THR A 562 -9.35 28.50 27.46
N THR A 563 -9.49 28.02 28.69
CA THR A 563 -8.64 28.39 29.83
C THR A 563 -7.95 27.15 30.39
N LEU A 564 -6.64 27.23 30.58
CA LEU A 564 -5.84 26.24 31.30
C LEU A 564 -5.23 26.92 32.53
N THR A 565 -5.41 26.35 33.71
CA THR A 565 -4.66 26.78 34.91
C THR A 565 -3.85 25.63 35.45
N VAL A 566 -2.55 25.84 35.64
CA VAL A 566 -1.64 24.90 36.30
C VAL A 566 -1.36 25.37 37.73
N TYR A 567 -1.29 24.44 38.69
CA TYR A 567 -1.20 24.73 40.12
C TYR A 567 -0.09 23.89 40.78
N ASP A 568 0.56 24.47 41.79
CA ASP A 568 1.38 23.73 42.76
C ASP A 568 0.49 22.87 43.68
N ASP A 569 -0.72 23.34 44.02
CA ASP A 569 -1.64 22.56 44.83
C ASP A 569 -2.25 21.37 44.04
N PRO A 570 -2.17 20.12 44.56
CA PRO A 570 -2.67 18.92 43.87
C PRO A 570 -4.20 18.86 43.74
N ASN A 571 -4.95 19.75 44.41
CA ASN A 571 -6.40 19.87 44.33
C ASN A 571 -6.85 21.13 43.58
N GLY A 572 -5.92 21.87 42.98
CA GLY A 572 -6.19 23.10 42.23
C GLY A 572 -6.58 24.27 43.14
N GLY A 573 -6.05 24.31 44.35
CA GLY A 573 -6.15 25.45 45.26
C GLY A 573 -5.33 26.65 44.78
N THR A 574 -5.83 27.86 45.06
CA THR A 574 -5.18 29.13 44.66
C THR A 574 -4.42 29.79 45.81
N GLY A 575 -4.19 29.05 46.90
CA GLY A 575 -3.44 29.54 48.07
C GLY A 575 -1.92 29.50 47.87
N ASP A 576 -1.46 28.73 46.88
CA ASP A 576 -0.05 28.61 46.47
C ASP A 576 0.14 29.11 45.02
N ASP A 577 1.30 28.85 44.42
CA ASP A 577 1.60 29.23 43.04
C ASP A 577 0.62 28.65 42.01
N TYR A 578 0.19 29.48 41.07
CA TYR A 578 -0.55 29.03 39.90
C TYR A 578 -0.37 29.95 38.69
N THR A 579 -0.52 29.38 37.50
CA THR A 579 -0.52 30.12 36.24
C THR A 579 -1.76 29.81 35.43
N THR A 580 -2.51 30.86 35.10
CA THR A 580 -3.68 30.79 34.23
C THR A 580 -3.32 31.26 32.83
N ILE A 581 -3.64 30.45 31.83
CA ILE A 581 -3.46 30.69 30.40
C ILE A 581 -4.84 30.77 29.77
N TYR A 582 -5.19 31.95 29.24
CA TYR A 582 -6.45 32.21 28.56
C TYR A 582 -6.23 32.38 27.05
N VAL A 583 -6.96 31.60 26.25
CA VAL A 583 -6.90 31.64 24.79
C VAL A 583 -7.89 32.68 24.26
N LYS A 584 -7.36 33.77 23.69
CA LYS A 584 -8.13 34.92 23.17
C LYS A 584 -8.61 34.73 21.74
N GLN A 585 -7.85 33.98 20.94
CA GLN A 585 -8.14 33.67 19.54
C GLN A 585 -7.82 32.21 19.26
N ASP A 586 -8.47 31.63 18.27
CA ASP A 586 -8.22 30.25 17.85
C ASP A 586 -6.73 30.04 17.56
N ILE A 587 -6.15 29.06 18.25
CA ILE A 587 -4.78 28.62 18.06
C ILE A 587 -4.82 27.48 17.05
N LEU A 588 -4.33 27.77 15.85
CA LEU A 588 -4.25 26.83 14.74
C LEU A 588 -2.82 26.40 14.42
N GLN A 589 -1.84 27.00 15.09
CA GLN A 589 -0.42 26.69 15.03
C GLN A 589 0.15 26.70 16.45
N PRO A 590 1.09 25.80 16.79
CA PRO A 590 1.52 25.66 18.17
C PRO A 590 2.04 26.96 18.78
N ARG A 591 1.63 27.24 20.02
CA ARG A 591 2.07 28.40 20.80
C ARG A 591 2.79 27.95 22.05
N VAL A 592 4.02 28.43 22.23
CA VAL A 592 4.86 28.11 23.39
C VAL A 592 4.56 29.07 24.53
N ILE A 593 4.27 28.52 25.70
CA ILE A 593 4.33 29.20 26.99
C ILE A 593 5.70 28.86 27.58
N GLY A 594 6.64 29.82 27.55
CA GLY A 594 8.05 29.54 27.83
C GLY A 594 8.39 29.17 29.29
N THR A 595 7.55 29.55 30.23
CA THR A 595 7.69 29.28 31.67
C THR A 595 6.32 29.48 32.35
N PHE A 596 6.07 28.80 33.46
CA PHE A 596 4.90 29.06 34.30
C PHE A 596 5.13 30.11 35.38
N GLN A 597 6.28 30.81 35.37
CA GLN A 597 6.64 31.81 36.38
C GLN A 597 6.61 33.26 35.86
N SER A 598 5.98 33.51 34.72
CA SER A 598 5.86 34.87 34.20
C SER A 598 4.47 35.14 33.62
N SER A 599 4.04 36.40 33.72
CA SER A 599 2.81 36.88 33.06
C SER A 599 3.18 37.55 31.75
N PHE A 600 2.41 37.27 30.69
CA PHE A 600 2.52 37.98 29.42
C PHE A 600 1.16 38.01 28.72
N GLU A 601 1.02 38.87 27.73
CA GLU A 601 -0.17 38.95 26.92
C GLU A 601 0.21 39.32 25.48
N ASP A 602 -0.26 38.54 24.50
CA ASP A 602 -0.08 38.78 23.06
C ASP A 602 -1.43 38.77 22.33
N SER A 603 -1.51 38.62 21.01
CA SER A 603 -2.82 38.59 20.32
C SER A 603 -3.64 37.32 20.57
N PHE A 604 -3.00 36.20 20.89
CA PHE A 604 -3.61 34.88 21.05
C PHE A 604 -3.80 34.48 22.51
N LEU A 605 -2.92 34.91 23.41
CA LEU A 605 -2.84 34.41 24.78
C LEU A 605 -2.80 35.54 25.79
N LYS A 606 -3.42 35.31 26.94
CA LYS A 606 -3.19 36.05 28.18
C LYS A 606 -2.75 35.06 29.26
N VAL A 607 -1.52 35.19 29.72
CA VAL A 607 -0.92 34.35 30.76
C VAL A 607 -0.74 35.17 32.03
N THR A 608 -1.30 34.70 33.13
CA THR A 608 -1.25 35.35 34.44
C THR A 608 -0.66 34.39 35.46
N PHE A 609 0.52 34.73 35.97
CA PHE A 609 1.20 34.01 37.04
C PHE A 609 0.90 34.67 38.39
N LYS A 610 0.56 33.86 39.39
CA LYS A 610 0.51 34.24 40.80
C LYS A 610 1.61 33.52 41.56
N ASN A 611 2.51 34.32 42.13
CA ASN A 611 3.69 33.86 42.82
C ASN A 611 3.46 33.71 44.33
N HIS A 612 3.99 32.63 44.89
CA HIS A 612 4.17 32.39 46.31
C HIS A 612 5.60 31.89 46.60
N ASN A 613 6.01 30.76 46.03
CA ASN A 613 7.35 30.17 46.17
C ASN A 613 7.95 29.60 44.86
N GLY A 614 7.30 29.82 43.71
CA GLY A 614 7.75 29.46 42.37
C GLY A 614 7.17 28.14 41.85
N LEU A 615 6.67 28.15 40.60
CA LEU A 615 5.85 27.08 40.01
C LEU A 615 6.60 26.13 39.05
N ASP A 616 7.70 26.57 38.45
CA ASP A 616 8.42 25.75 37.45
C ASP A 616 8.98 24.50 38.15
N GLY A 617 8.56 23.31 37.72
CA GLY A 617 8.99 22.04 38.33
C GLY A 617 8.30 21.76 39.67
N LYS A 618 7.09 22.30 39.86
CA LYS A 618 6.21 22.01 41.01
C LYS A 618 4.75 21.85 40.64
N VAL A 619 4.44 21.77 39.34
CA VAL A 619 3.04 21.62 38.93
C VAL A 619 2.53 20.26 39.38
N SER A 620 1.49 20.27 40.21
CA SER A 620 0.83 19.06 40.73
C SER A 620 -0.61 18.87 40.23
N SER A 621 -1.22 19.90 39.63
CA SER A 621 -2.52 19.75 38.97
C SER A 621 -2.77 20.76 37.86
N ALA A 622 -3.68 20.42 36.94
CA ALA A 622 -4.11 21.29 35.84
C ALA A 622 -5.63 21.31 35.71
N ARG A 623 -6.23 22.50 35.64
CA ARG A 623 -7.66 22.71 35.40
C ARG A 623 -7.88 23.25 33.99
N ILE A 624 -8.64 22.51 33.19
CA ILE A 624 -9.09 22.91 31.86
C ILE A 624 -10.54 23.40 31.99
N GLN A 625 -10.83 24.54 31.38
CA GLN A 625 -12.19 25.09 31.27
C GLN A 625 -12.41 25.53 29.82
N ARG A 626 -13.49 25.04 29.22
CA ARG A 626 -13.85 25.33 27.82
C ARG A 626 -15.10 26.21 27.73
#